data_AF-A0A7W1RS52-F1
#
_entry.id   AF-A0A7W1RS52-F1
#
_cell.length_a   1.000
_cell.length_b   1.000
_cell.length_c   1.000
_cell.angle_alpha   90.00
_cell.angle_beta   90.00
_cell.angle_gamma   90.00
#
_symmetry.space_group_name_H-M   'P 1'
#
loop_
_entity.id
_entity.type
_entity.pdbx_description
1 polymer ?
#
loop_
_entity_poly.entity_id
_entity_poly.type
_entity_poly.pdbx_seq_one_letter_code
_entity_poly.pdbx_strand_id
1 'polypeptide(L)'
;MTSSWEPALARLTQALLTVAVVIANIIGTAVVFVAAVWVLPTPPVADVGQVRLVNLVAAGIYVAVAVPVGIVWGNFALRAALAVAREQRAPTETERRVVLRGPVSIGLRMAVLWAVAAVVFGVLNLRYSGLLAFEVAITVALAGVTTSAVGYLLTERLLRPITARVLRADAPGRPEVPGVAARAVLAWALGTAVPVLGAISSGCSRLPRSA
;
A
#
# COMPACT_ATOMS: atom_id res chain seq x y z
N MET A 1 -18.56 30.52 -19.76
CA MET A 1 -19.51 30.36 -18.63
C MET A 1 -19.18 29.10 -17.83
N THR A 2 -17.91 28.94 -17.47
CA THR A 2 -17.31 27.77 -16.81
C THR A 2 -16.47 28.31 -15.64
N SER A 3 -16.67 27.85 -14.38
CA SER A 3 -15.59 27.75 -13.36
C SER A 3 -15.98 27.66 -11.86
N SER A 4 -17.24 27.79 -11.42
CA SER A 4 -17.49 27.80 -9.95
C SER A 4 -17.34 26.44 -9.25
N TRP A 5 -17.48 25.32 -9.97
CA TRP A 5 -17.46 23.97 -9.39
C TRP A 5 -16.11 23.23 -9.53
N GLU A 6 -15.15 23.78 -10.26
CA GLU A 6 -13.84 23.17 -10.52
C GLU A 6 -12.92 23.06 -9.28
N PRO A 7 -12.79 24.08 -8.41
CA PRO A 7 -12.03 23.93 -7.16
C PRO A 7 -12.73 22.98 -6.19
N ALA A 8 -14.06 22.88 -6.24
CA ALA A 8 -14.83 21.91 -5.47
C ALA A 8 -14.52 20.48 -5.95
N LEU A 9 -14.47 20.25 -7.26
CA LEU A 9 -14.12 18.95 -7.83
C LEU A 9 -12.70 18.51 -7.45
N ALA A 10 -11.70 19.40 -7.53
CA ALA A 10 -10.33 19.07 -7.14
C ALA A 10 -10.20 18.69 -5.65
N ARG A 11 -10.89 19.44 -4.77
CA ARG A 11 -10.95 19.13 -3.33
C ARG A 11 -11.67 17.80 -3.07
N LEU A 12 -12.77 17.56 -3.77
CA LEU A 12 -13.52 16.31 -3.68
C LEU A 12 -12.66 15.12 -4.12
N THR A 13 -11.96 15.22 -5.25
CA THR A 13 -11.05 14.16 -5.73
C THR A 13 -9.94 13.89 -4.71
N GLN A 14 -9.34 14.93 -4.13
CA GLN A 14 -8.30 14.77 -3.11
C GLN A 14 -8.84 14.11 -1.83
N ALA A 15 -10.02 14.53 -1.36
CA ALA A 15 -10.67 13.95 -0.18
C ALA A 15 -11.03 12.48 -0.42
N LEU A 16 -11.66 12.17 -1.55
CA LEU A 16 -12.00 10.80 -1.95
C LEU A 16 -10.77 9.92 -2.05
N LEU A 17 -9.68 10.42 -2.65
CA LEU A 17 -8.44 9.68 -2.77
C LEU A 17 -7.81 9.41 -1.39
N THR A 18 -7.78 10.42 -0.53
CA THR A 18 -7.25 10.28 0.83
C THR A 18 -8.04 9.23 1.61
N VAL A 19 -9.37 9.33 1.59
CA VAL A 19 -10.27 8.37 2.25
C VAL A 19 -10.07 6.97 1.70
N ALA A 20 -10.02 6.81 0.37
CA ALA A 20 -9.82 5.51 -0.27
C ALA A 20 -8.47 4.87 0.10
N VAL A 21 -7.38 5.65 0.11
CA VAL A 21 -6.04 5.18 0.49
C VAL A 21 -5.97 4.82 1.97
N VAL A 22 -6.60 5.60 2.85
CA VAL A 22 -6.67 5.29 4.28
C VAL A 22 -7.44 3.98 4.48
N ILE A 23 -8.62 3.84 3.88
CA ILE A 23 -9.43 2.60 3.96
C ILE A 23 -8.61 1.40 3.46
N ALA A 24 -7.91 1.52 2.33
CA ALA A 24 -7.06 0.44 1.80
C ALA A 24 -5.96 0.01 2.79
N ASN A 25 -5.32 0.97 3.49
CA ASN A 25 -4.32 0.67 4.51
C ASN A 25 -4.91 0.02 5.76
N ILE A 26 -6.08 0.48 6.22
CA ILE A 26 -6.78 -0.12 7.36
C ILE A 26 -7.15 -1.57 7.05
N ILE A 27 -7.72 -1.82 5.86
CA ILE A 27 -8.06 -3.17 5.41
C ILE A 27 -6.80 -4.04 5.32
N GLY A 28 -5.74 -3.56 4.67
CA GLY A 28 -4.47 -4.30 4.58
C GLY A 28 -3.91 -4.67 5.95
N THR A 29 -3.95 -3.73 6.90
CA THR A 29 -3.48 -3.95 8.28
C THR A 29 -4.33 -5.00 8.99
N ALA A 30 -5.65 -4.92 8.87
CA ALA A 30 -6.56 -5.92 9.43
C ALA A 30 -6.28 -7.31 8.83
N VAL A 31 -6.03 -7.42 7.53
CA VAL A 31 -5.67 -8.69 6.86
C VAL A 31 -4.37 -9.26 7.44
N VAL A 32 -3.34 -8.44 7.64
CA VAL A 32 -2.08 -8.88 8.25
C VAL A 32 -2.29 -9.39 9.67
N PHE A 33 -3.07 -8.68 10.48
CA PHE A 33 -3.41 -9.15 11.81
C PHE A 33 -4.12 -10.49 11.78
N VAL A 34 -5.08 -10.64 10.87
CA VAL A 34 -5.79 -11.90 10.73
C VAL A 34 -4.84 -13.02 10.32
N ALA A 35 -3.97 -12.77 9.35
CA ALA A 35 -2.96 -13.75 8.93
C ALA A 35 -2.02 -14.12 10.09
N ALA A 36 -1.54 -13.14 10.85
CA ALA A 36 -0.61 -13.36 11.96
C ALA A 36 -1.23 -14.16 13.12
N VAL A 37 -2.51 -13.98 13.41
CA VAL A 37 -3.19 -14.66 14.53
C VAL A 37 -3.66 -16.06 14.18
N TRP A 38 -4.18 -16.25 12.96
CA TRP A 38 -4.91 -17.47 12.58
C TRP A 38 -4.23 -18.31 11.48
N VAL A 39 -3.31 -17.74 10.70
CA VAL A 39 -2.71 -18.43 9.54
C VAL A 39 -1.25 -18.82 9.79
N LEU A 40 -0.48 -17.97 10.47
CA LEU A 40 0.92 -18.28 10.77
C LEU A 40 1.00 -19.42 11.79
N PRO A 41 1.75 -20.51 11.48
CA PRO A 41 1.98 -21.56 12.43
C PRO A 41 2.78 -20.99 13.61
N THR A 42 2.15 -20.85 14.78
CA THR A 42 2.83 -20.28 15.95
C THR A 42 4.01 -21.18 16.33
N PRO A 43 5.27 -20.69 16.21
CA PRO A 43 6.40 -21.46 16.72
C PRO A 43 6.29 -21.60 18.24
N PRO A 44 6.99 -22.57 18.85
CA PRO A 44 6.97 -22.74 20.30
C PRO A 44 7.49 -21.47 20.96
N VAL A 45 6.59 -20.69 21.55
CA VAL A 45 6.89 -19.48 22.32
C VAL A 45 6.30 -19.64 23.72
N ALA A 46 6.99 -19.11 24.73
CA ALA A 46 6.63 -19.31 26.12
C ALA A 46 5.22 -18.77 26.48
N ASP A 47 4.81 -17.67 25.86
CA ASP A 47 3.49 -17.06 26.07
C ASP A 47 2.94 -16.46 24.77
N VAL A 48 2.07 -17.21 24.10
CA VAL A 48 1.40 -16.79 22.86
C VAL A 48 0.46 -15.59 23.10
N GLY A 49 -0.16 -15.50 24.28
CA GLY A 49 -1.07 -14.41 24.62
C GLY A 49 -0.35 -13.08 24.71
N GLN A 50 0.81 -13.07 25.39
CA GLN A 50 1.66 -11.89 25.50
C GLN A 50 2.18 -11.44 24.13
N VAL A 51 2.66 -12.36 23.29
CA VAL A 51 3.14 -12.05 21.92
C VAL A 51 2.04 -11.37 21.11
N ARG A 52 0.81 -11.91 21.17
CA ARG A 52 -0.35 -11.34 20.44
C ARG A 52 -0.71 -9.95 20.95
N LEU A 53 -0.78 -9.77 22.26
CA LEU A 53 -1.10 -8.46 22.85
C LEU A 53 -0.06 -7.41 22.47
N VAL A 54 1.22 -7.74 22.55
CA VAL A 54 2.32 -6.85 22.17
C VAL A 54 2.22 -6.44 20.69
N ASN A 55 2.01 -7.40 19.79
CA ASN A 55 1.86 -7.11 18.36
C ASN A 55 0.61 -6.26 18.08
N LEU A 56 -0.50 -6.53 18.79
CA LEU A 56 -1.75 -5.76 18.67
C LEU A 56 -1.56 -4.31 19.07
N VAL A 57 -0.97 -4.07 20.25
CA VAL A 57 -0.67 -2.73 20.74
C VAL A 57 0.30 -2.03 19.80
N ALA A 58 1.37 -2.71 19.38
CA ALA A 58 2.36 -2.15 18.48
C ALA A 58 1.75 -1.72 17.14
N ALA A 59 0.83 -2.50 16.55
CA ALA A 59 0.21 -2.09 15.29
C ALA A 59 -0.91 -1.06 15.47
N GLY A 60 -1.59 -1.03 16.61
CA GLY A 60 -2.44 0.12 16.96
C GLY A 60 -1.64 1.43 16.97
N ILE A 61 -0.49 1.43 17.64
CA ILE A 61 0.44 2.58 17.67
C ILE A 61 0.95 2.89 16.25
N TYR A 62 1.39 1.86 15.52
CA TYR A 62 1.89 2.04 14.16
C TYR A 62 0.87 2.71 13.24
N VAL A 63 -0.37 2.22 13.23
CA VAL A 63 -1.46 2.78 12.42
C VAL A 63 -1.78 4.21 12.85
N ALA A 64 -1.83 4.48 14.16
CA ALA A 64 -2.09 5.81 14.70
C ALA A 64 -1.05 6.85 14.25
N VAL A 65 0.20 6.44 14.00
CA VAL A 65 1.27 7.32 13.48
C VAL A 65 1.31 7.32 11.95
N ALA A 66 1.24 6.15 11.32
CA ALA A 66 1.39 5.98 9.88
C ALA A 66 0.25 6.62 9.08
N VAL A 67 -0.98 6.63 9.61
CA VAL A 67 -2.12 7.27 8.93
C VAL A 67 -1.93 8.80 8.81
N PRO A 68 -1.69 9.57 9.89
CA PRO A 68 -1.38 10.99 9.77
C PRO A 68 -0.19 11.28 8.86
N VAL A 69 0.91 10.54 9.01
CA VAL A 69 2.11 10.68 8.17
C VAL A 69 1.77 10.45 6.70
N GLY A 70 1.03 9.38 6.40
CA GLY A 70 0.59 9.03 5.04
C GLY A 70 -0.31 10.10 4.43
N ILE A 71 -1.24 10.68 5.20
CA ILE A 71 -2.11 11.77 4.75
C ILE A 71 -1.28 13.01 4.41
N VAL A 72 -0.39 13.45 5.31
CA VAL A 72 0.45 14.64 5.10
C VAL A 72 1.37 14.44 3.88
N TRP A 73 2.02 13.28 3.80
CA TRP A 73 2.97 12.98 2.72
C TRP A 73 2.29 12.77 1.36
N GLY A 74 1.14 12.11 1.34
CA GLY A 74 0.31 11.95 0.15
C GLY A 74 -0.25 13.28 -0.36
N ASN A 75 -0.69 14.15 0.54
CA ASN A 75 -1.12 15.50 0.19
C ASN A 75 0.05 16.33 -0.38
N PHE A 76 1.26 16.22 0.16
CA PHE A 76 2.45 16.84 -0.45
C PHE A 76 2.72 16.32 -1.86
N ALA A 77 2.57 15.02 -2.10
CA ALA A 77 2.78 14.41 -3.40
C ALA A 77 1.87 14.96 -4.51
N LEU A 78 0.60 15.22 -4.17
CA LEU A 78 -0.44 15.56 -5.14
C LEU A 78 -0.65 17.06 -5.30
N ARG A 79 -0.08 17.87 -4.39
CA ARG A 79 -0.23 19.33 -4.41
C ARG A 79 0.09 19.92 -5.79
N ALA A 80 1.22 19.55 -6.37
CA ALA A 80 1.64 20.06 -7.69
C ALA A 80 0.72 19.57 -8.82
N ALA A 81 0.35 18.28 -8.84
CA ALA A 81 -0.55 17.73 -9.85
C ALA A 81 -1.95 18.39 -9.81
N LEU A 82 -2.46 18.66 -8.61
CA LEU A 82 -3.75 19.33 -8.41
C LEU A 82 -3.68 20.84 -8.68
N ALA A 83 -2.52 21.48 -8.46
CA ALA A 83 -2.32 22.89 -8.83
C ALA A 83 -2.39 23.07 -10.35
N VAL A 84 -1.69 22.22 -11.11
CA VAL A 84 -1.73 22.23 -12.58
C VAL A 84 -3.15 22.02 -13.10
N ALA A 85 -3.93 21.15 -12.48
CA ALA A 85 -5.32 20.90 -12.86
C ALA A 85 -6.25 22.11 -12.65
N ARG A 86 -5.85 23.10 -11.83
CA ARG A 86 -6.64 24.31 -11.54
C ARG A 86 -6.35 25.47 -12.50
N GLU A 87 -5.19 25.51 -13.14
CA GLU A 87 -4.73 26.70 -13.87
C GLU A 87 -5.35 26.89 -15.26
N GLN A 88 -6.23 26.00 -15.74
CA GLN A 88 -6.95 26.07 -17.03
C GLN A 88 -6.10 26.43 -18.26
N ARG A 89 -4.78 26.28 -18.18
CA ARG A 89 -3.83 26.45 -19.28
C ARG A 89 -3.32 25.11 -19.76
N ALA A 90 -2.75 25.08 -20.96
CA ALA A 90 -1.99 23.93 -21.43
C ALA A 90 -0.86 23.65 -20.42
N PRO A 91 -0.80 22.44 -19.82
CA PRO A 91 0.28 22.09 -18.92
C PRO A 91 1.61 22.06 -19.67
N THR A 92 2.67 22.56 -19.05
CA THR A 92 4.02 22.37 -19.58
C THR A 92 4.39 20.89 -19.54
N GLU A 93 5.38 20.48 -20.35
CA GLU A 93 5.85 19.09 -20.39
C GLU A 93 6.37 18.59 -19.02
N THR A 94 6.90 19.49 -18.18
CA THR A 94 7.30 19.16 -16.80
C THR A 94 6.11 18.91 -15.89
N GLU A 95 5.05 19.71 -16.00
CA GLU A 95 3.82 19.59 -15.22
C GLU A 95 3.01 18.36 -15.62
N ARG A 96 3.00 18.06 -16.92
CA ARG A 96 2.41 16.86 -17.48
C ARG A 96 3.03 15.61 -16.86
N ARG A 97 4.36 15.54 -16.75
CA ARG A 97 5.05 14.45 -16.05
C ARG A 97 4.67 14.34 -14.57
N VAL A 98 4.47 15.46 -13.88
CA VAL A 98 4.05 15.45 -12.46
C VAL A 98 2.65 14.85 -12.31
N VAL A 99 1.71 15.23 -13.19
CA VAL A 99 0.34 14.68 -13.18
C VAL A 99 0.34 13.18 -13.50
N LEU A 100 1.09 12.76 -14.53
CA LEU A 100 1.17 11.37 -14.98
C LEU A 100 1.87 10.46 -13.96
N ARG A 101 2.80 10.99 -13.17
CA ARG A 101 3.47 10.25 -12.09
C ARG A 101 2.69 10.21 -10.78
N GLY A 102 1.57 10.92 -10.66
CA GLY A 102 0.74 10.97 -9.46
C GLY A 102 0.41 9.59 -8.86
N PRO A 103 -0.12 8.63 -9.66
CA PRO A 103 -0.44 7.28 -9.19
C PRO A 103 0.77 6.52 -8.64
N VAL A 104 1.89 6.54 -9.37
CA VAL A 104 3.15 5.89 -8.95
C VAL A 104 3.66 6.50 -7.65
N SER A 105 3.58 7.81 -7.54
CA SER A 105 3.98 8.58 -6.36
C SER A 105 3.24 8.08 -5.11
N ILE A 106 1.91 7.96 -5.17
CA ILE A 106 1.11 7.49 -4.01
C ILE A 106 1.41 6.02 -3.69
N GLY A 107 1.45 5.15 -4.70
CA GLY A 107 1.78 3.73 -4.50
C GLY A 107 3.13 3.52 -3.83
N LEU A 108 4.17 4.26 -4.24
CA LEU A 108 5.51 4.18 -3.63
C LEU A 108 5.52 4.62 -2.16
N ARG A 109 4.76 5.65 -1.79
CA ARG A 109 4.68 6.09 -0.39
C ARG A 109 4.02 5.06 0.50
N MET A 110 2.95 4.44 0.00
CA MET A 110 2.33 3.30 0.69
C MET A 110 3.34 2.17 0.84
N ALA A 111 4.09 1.84 -0.21
CA ALA A 111 5.08 0.77 -0.17
C ALA A 111 6.19 1.05 0.86
N VAL A 112 6.63 2.32 0.98
CA VAL A 112 7.60 2.72 2.01
C VAL A 112 7.03 2.55 3.41
N LEU A 113 5.80 3.01 3.67
CA LEU A 113 5.16 2.83 4.98
C LEU A 113 5.00 1.34 5.31
N TRP A 114 4.62 0.52 4.34
CA TRP A 114 4.51 -0.92 4.57
C TRP A 114 5.86 -1.62 4.78
N ALA A 115 6.92 -1.17 4.10
CA ALA A 115 8.27 -1.67 4.32
C ALA A 115 8.78 -1.33 5.73
N VAL A 116 8.52 -0.11 6.20
CA VAL A 116 8.82 0.29 7.58
C VAL A 116 8.06 -0.58 8.57
N ALA A 117 6.77 -0.86 8.32
CA ALA A 117 6.00 -1.78 9.15
C ALA A 117 6.65 -3.17 9.21
N ALA A 118 7.00 -3.74 8.05
CA ALA A 118 7.62 -5.07 7.99
C ALA A 118 8.91 -5.15 8.81
N VAL A 119 9.75 -4.09 8.76
CA VAL A 119 10.97 -3.99 9.59
C VAL A 119 10.63 -3.88 11.07
N VAL A 120 9.72 -2.99 11.44
CA VAL A 120 9.32 -2.78 12.84
C VAL A 120 8.77 -4.07 13.44
N PHE A 121 7.85 -4.74 12.76
CA PHE A 121 7.25 -5.99 13.24
C PHE A 121 8.21 -7.18 13.21
N GLY A 122 9.08 -7.26 12.20
CA GLY A 122 10.15 -8.26 12.18
C GLY A 122 11.07 -8.11 13.39
N VAL A 123 11.60 -6.91 13.61
CA VAL A 123 12.48 -6.59 14.75
C VAL A 123 11.77 -6.84 16.08
N LEU A 124 10.51 -6.43 16.21
CA LEU A 124 9.71 -6.66 17.40
C LEU A 124 9.59 -8.14 17.75
N ASN A 125 9.46 -9.02 16.75
CA ASN A 125 9.27 -10.44 16.97
C ASN A 125 10.57 -11.24 17.11
N LEU A 126 11.74 -10.65 16.83
CA LEU A 126 13.05 -11.29 17.02
C LEU A 126 13.30 -11.71 18.47
N ARG A 127 12.74 -10.97 19.43
CA ARG A 127 12.83 -11.28 20.87
C ARG A 127 12.14 -12.60 21.27
N TYR A 128 11.26 -13.13 20.43
CA TYR A 128 10.47 -14.33 20.70
C TYR A 128 10.95 -15.52 19.90
N SER A 129 11.14 -15.35 18.58
CA SER A 129 11.64 -16.38 17.68
C SER A 129 12.07 -15.76 16.36
N GLY A 130 13.23 -16.16 15.85
CA GLY A 130 13.69 -15.76 14.52
C GLY A 130 12.73 -16.20 13.40
N LEU A 131 12.13 -17.39 13.53
CA LEU A 131 11.14 -17.87 12.56
C LEU A 131 9.87 -17.01 12.58
N LEU A 132 9.36 -16.68 13.77
CA LEU A 132 8.21 -15.79 13.92
C LEU A 132 8.49 -14.40 13.33
N ALA A 133 9.68 -13.85 13.62
CA ALA A 133 10.09 -12.57 13.07
C ALA A 133 10.09 -12.55 11.54
N PHE A 134 10.63 -13.61 10.93
CA PHE A 134 10.66 -13.77 9.49
C PHE A 134 9.25 -13.91 8.90
N GLU A 135 8.42 -14.79 9.46
CA GLU A 135 7.05 -15.03 9.00
C GLU A 135 6.20 -13.76 9.09
N VAL A 136 6.27 -13.03 10.20
CA VAL A 136 5.55 -11.77 10.36
C VAL A 136 6.05 -10.73 9.36
N ALA A 137 7.37 -10.57 9.21
CA ALA A 137 7.93 -9.58 8.28
C ALA A 137 7.53 -9.86 6.83
N ILE A 138 7.59 -11.11 6.37
CA ILE A 138 7.23 -11.45 4.98
C ILE A 138 5.71 -11.29 4.76
N THR A 139 4.88 -11.64 5.73
CA THR A 139 3.43 -11.43 5.66
C THR A 139 3.08 -9.94 5.56
N VAL A 140 3.70 -9.10 6.40
CA VAL A 140 3.52 -7.65 6.35
C VAL A 140 3.99 -7.08 5.01
N ALA A 141 5.14 -7.52 4.50
CA ALA A 141 5.68 -7.05 3.23
C ALA A 141 4.78 -7.42 2.04
N LEU A 142 4.30 -8.66 1.96
CA LEU A 142 3.42 -9.12 0.88
C LEU A 142 2.06 -8.41 0.90
N ALA A 143 1.48 -8.24 2.09
CA ALA A 143 0.28 -7.42 2.25
C ALA A 143 0.54 -5.99 1.81
N GLY A 144 1.69 -5.44 2.17
CA GLY A 144 2.09 -4.09 1.80
C GLY A 144 2.24 -3.84 0.32
N VAL A 145 2.89 -4.76 -0.41
CA VAL A 145 2.97 -4.72 -1.88
C VAL A 145 1.55 -4.69 -2.48
N THR A 146 0.68 -5.57 -1.98
CA THR A 146 -0.70 -5.68 -2.46
C THR A 146 -1.50 -4.41 -2.19
N THR A 147 -1.47 -3.92 -0.96
CA THR A 147 -2.16 -2.68 -0.56
C THR A 147 -1.63 -1.47 -1.31
N SER A 148 -0.33 -1.40 -1.56
CA SER A 148 0.29 -0.31 -2.33
C SER A 148 -0.11 -0.36 -3.81
N ALA A 149 -0.21 -1.54 -4.41
CA ALA A 149 -0.73 -1.72 -5.76
C ALA A 149 -2.21 -1.30 -5.86
N VAL A 150 -3.02 -1.63 -4.85
CA VAL A 150 -4.41 -1.16 -4.77
C VAL A 150 -4.47 0.37 -4.68
N GLY A 151 -3.65 0.99 -3.83
CA GLY A 151 -3.57 2.45 -3.72
C GLY A 151 -3.13 3.12 -5.01
N TYR A 152 -2.16 2.53 -5.71
CA TYR A 152 -1.76 2.95 -7.06
C TYR A 152 -2.96 2.94 -8.03
N LEU A 153 -3.67 1.82 -8.13
CA LEU A 153 -4.81 1.66 -9.06
C LEU A 153 -5.97 2.58 -8.71
N LEU A 154 -6.25 2.78 -7.42
CA LEU A 154 -7.25 3.75 -6.94
C LEU A 154 -6.88 5.17 -7.34
N THR A 155 -5.60 5.53 -7.18
CA THR A 155 -5.08 6.84 -7.58
C THR A 155 -5.17 7.03 -9.08
N GLU A 156 -4.76 6.04 -9.87
CA GLU A 156 -4.86 6.07 -11.33
C GLU A 156 -6.31 6.27 -11.79
N ARG A 157 -7.24 5.51 -11.21
CA ARG A 157 -8.66 5.58 -11.52
C ARG A 157 -9.28 6.94 -11.18
N LEU A 158 -8.93 7.51 -10.03
CA LEU A 158 -9.44 8.80 -9.57
C LEU A 158 -8.82 9.99 -10.31
N LEU A 159 -7.58 9.87 -10.77
CA LEU A 159 -6.91 10.91 -11.56
C LEU A 159 -7.22 10.83 -13.06
N ARG A 160 -7.71 9.69 -13.57
CA ARG A 160 -8.03 9.49 -14.99
C ARG A 160 -8.88 10.60 -15.65
N PRO A 161 -9.93 11.16 -15.02
CA PRO A 161 -10.70 12.27 -15.60
C PRO A 161 -9.87 13.55 -15.76
N ILE A 162 -8.94 13.81 -14.83
CA ILE A 162 -8.02 14.95 -14.89
C ILE A 162 -7.00 14.71 -16.00
N THR A 163 -6.42 13.51 -16.07
CA THR A 163 -5.49 13.10 -17.13
C THR A 163 -6.13 13.21 -18.51
N ALA A 164 -7.38 12.78 -18.68
CA ALA A 164 -8.09 12.85 -19.96
C ALA A 164 -8.32 14.29 -20.44
N ARG A 165 -8.52 15.25 -19.53
CA ARG A 165 -8.61 16.68 -19.89
C ARG A 165 -7.27 17.23 -20.37
N VAL A 166 -6.18 16.87 -19.69
CA VAL A 166 -4.82 17.27 -20.09
C VAL A 166 -4.47 16.73 -21.48
N LEU A 167 -4.82 15.47 -21.76
CA LEU A 167 -4.55 14.82 -23.06
C LEU A 167 -5.40 15.35 -24.22
N ARG A 168 -6.55 15.99 -23.95
CA ARG A 168 -7.38 16.64 -24.97
C ARG A 168 -6.86 18.03 -25.35
N ALA A 169 -6.12 18.69 -24.46
CA ALA A 169 -5.52 19.98 -24.72
C ALA A 169 -4.28 19.87 -25.63
N ASP A 170 -3.55 18.75 -25.54
CA ASP A 170 -2.51 18.37 -26.49
C ASP A 170 -2.24 16.86 -26.38
N ALA A 171 -2.37 16.13 -27.49
CA ALA A 171 -2.23 14.67 -27.49
C ALA A 171 -0.75 14.30 -27.52
N PRO A 172 -0.23 13.57 -26.53
CA PRO A 172 1.18 13.23 -26.52
C PRO A 172 1.53 12.21 -27.58
N GLY A 173 2.67 12.40 -28.24
CA GLY A 173 3.22 11.46 -29.21
C GLY A 173 3.64 10.10 -28.62
N ARG A 174 3.59 9.92 -27.29
CA ARG A 174 3.90 8.64 -26.62
C ARG A 174 2.97 8.36 -25.42
N PRO A 175 2.41 7.13 -25.31
CA PRO A 175 1.66 6.70 -24.13
C PRO A 175 2.59 6.61 -22.90
N GLU A 176 2.49 7.57 -21.99
CA GLU A 176 3.12 7.49 -20.67
C GLU A 176 2.21 6.71 -19.72
N VAL A 177 2.15 5.39 -19.93
CA VAL A 177 1.37 4.46 -19.10
C VAL A 177 2.32 3.73 -18.16
N PRO A 178 2.26 3.93 -16.84
CA PRO A 178 2.37 2.81 -15.93
C PRO A 178 0.97 2.16 -15.88
N GLY A 179 0.76 0.89 -16.19
CA GLY A 179 1.61 -0.07 -16.86
C GLY A 179 0.95 -1.43 -16.72
N VAL A 180 1.13 -2.30 -17.71
CA VAL A 180 1.06 -3.76 -17.54
C VAL A 180 1.80 -4.22 -16.25
N ALA A 181 2.73 -3.39 -15.75
CA ALA A 181 3.40 -3.46 -14.45
C ALA A 181 2.51 -3.63 -13.20
N ALA A 182 1.37 -2.95 -13.05
CA ALA A 182 0.46 -3.24 -11.92
C ALA A 182 -0.13 -4.66 -12.03
N ARG A 183 -0.38 -5.10 -13.27
CA ARG A 183 -0.88 -6.45 -13.58
C ARG A 183 0.18 -7.53 -13.39
N ALA A 184 1.47 -7.20 -13.56
CA ALA A 184 2.60 -8.08 -13.27
C ALA A 184 2.94 -8.17 -11.77
N VAL A 185 2.85 -7.07 -11.01
CA VAL A 185 2.99 -7.07 -9.54
C VAL A 185 1.90 -7.94 -8.89
N LEU A 186 0.70 -7.93 -9.46
CA LEU A 186 -0.41 -8.82 -9.12
C LEU A 186 -0.14 -10.29 -9.45
N ALA A 187 0.39 -10.59 -10.64
CA ALA A 187 0.74 -11.96 -11.02
C ALA A 187 1.89 -12.55 -10.19
N TRP A 188 2.78 -11.70 -9.71
CA TRP A 188 3.98 -12.09 -8.96
C TRP A 188 3.72 -12.28 -7.45
N ALA A 189 2.88 -11.46 -6.81
CA ALA A 189 2.38 -11.73 -5.45
C ALA A 189 1.59 -13.06 -5.39
N LEU A 190 0.86 -13.37 -6.46
CA LEU A 190 0.19 -14.65 -6.66
C LEU A 190 1.17 -15.84 -6.84
N GLY A 191 2.39 -15.61 -7.33
CA GLY A 191 3.44 -16.64 -7.42
C GLY A 191 4.19 -16.89 -6.11
N THR A 192 4.21 -15.94 -5.17
CA THR A 192 4.97 -16.03 -3.90
C THR A 192 4.13 -16.48 -2.71
N ALA A 193 2.81 -16.27 -2.75
CA ALA A 193 1.89 -16.82 -1.76
C ALA A 193 1.84 -18.37 -1.80
N VAL A 194 1.98 -18.98 -2.97
CA VAL A 194 1.84 -20.43 -3.18
C VAL A 194 2.98 -21.26 -2.54
N PRO A 195 4.27 -20.88 -2.62
CA PRO A 195 5.37 -21.57 -1.93
C PRO A 195 5.40 -21.34 -0.41
N VAL A 196 4.96 -20.18 0.09
CA VAL A 196 4.79 -19.93 1.54
C VAL A 196 3.70 -20.86 2.11
N LEU A 197 2.63 -21.11 1.35
CA LEU A 197 1.61 -22.13 1.65
C LEU A 197 2.16 -23.58 1.54
N GLY A 198 3.14 -23.82 0.67
CA GLY A 198 3.81 -25.12 0.55
C GLY A 198 4.80 -25.43 1.69
N ALA A 199 5.56 -24.44 2.16
CA ALA A 199 6.52 -24.62 3.25
C ALA A 199 5.83 -24.84 4.61
N ILE A 200 4.71 -24.16 4.86
CA ILE A 200 3.86 -24.39 6.04
C ILE A 200 3.27 -25.83 6.01
N SER A 201 2.91 -26.34 4.82
CA SER A 201 2.40 -27.71 4.66
C SER A 201 3.47 -28.81 4.86
N SER A 202 4.75 -28.51 4.68
CA SER A 202 5.88 -29.44 4.87
C SER A 202 6.48 -29.40 6.29
N GLY A 203 6.23 -28.33 7.05
CA GLY A 203 6.38 -28.33 8.51
C GLY A 203 5.41 -29.28 9.23
N CYS A 204 4.30 -29.66 8.59
CA CYS A 204 3.25 -30.55 9.12
C CYS A 204 3.57 -32.06 9.01
N SER A 205 4.63 -32.45 8.29
CA SER A 205 4.96 -33.87 8.02
C SER A 205 6.25 -34.38 8.68
N ARG A 206 7.04 -33.52 9.33
CA ARG A 206 8.33 -33.88 9.97
C ARG A 206 8.35 -33.78 11.50
N LEU A 207 7.19 -33.71 12.16
CA LEU A 207 7.14 -33.96 13.61
C LEU A 207 7.21 -35.48 13.85
N PRO A 208 8.34 -36.04 14.33
CA PRO A 208 8.36 -37.41 14.81
C PRO A 208 7.39 -37.55 15.98
N ARG A 209 6.40 -38.42 15.80
CA ARG A 209 5.68 -39.06 16.91
C ARG A 209 6.69 -39.91 17.68
N SER A 210 7.10 -39.47 18.85
CA SER A 210 7.86 -40.26 19.82
C SER A 210 7.93 -39.49 21.14
N ALA A 211 7.50 -39.98 22.29
CA ALA A 211 6.78 -41.19 22.69
C ALA A 211 6.02 -40.84 23.99
#